data_AF-A0A3Q9JQE5-F1
#
_entry.id   AF-A0A3Q9JQE5-F1
#
_cell.length_a   1.000
_cell.length_b   1.000
_cell.length_c   1.000
_cell.angle_alpha   90.00
_cell.angle_beta   90.00
_cell.angle_gamma   90.00
#
_symmetry.space_group_name_H-M   'P 1'
#
loop_
_entity.id
_entity.type
_entity.pdbx_description
1 polymer ?
#
loop_
_entity_poly.entity_id
_entity_poly.type
_entity_poly.pdbx_seq_one_letter_code
_entity_poly.pdbx_strand_id
1 'polypeptide(L)'
;FVLDPATSGNVPSVIAPSDQSLPTNYHNEAVRLASFSDWPYVVTPESLARAGFYSLKNGDNTKCAYCNGVVRAWEPNDVPDLEHKKHFPLCPFVIHTINPRLERNECSGIRASQGTAFKNMTIINNAVDDNLDELGVQKHNGPKRPDYGTVESRLRSFTAWSPHLIQTPNLLAQAGFYYE
;
A
#
# COMPACT_ATOMS: atom_id res chain seq x y z
N PHE A 1 50.34 -53.85 -29.90
CA PHE A 1 50.14 -53.66 -28.46
C PHE A 1 49.87 -52.19 -28.18
N VAL A 2 48.61 -51.84 -27.93
CA VAL A 2 48.25 -50.77 -26.99
C VAL A 2 47.16 -51.41 -26.13
N LEU A 3 47.50 -51.67 -24.86
CA LEU A 3 46.73 -52.39 -23.86
C LEU A 3 46.21 -51.37 -22.83
N ASP A 4 45.39 -50.41 -23.23
CA ASP A 4 44.42 -49.71 -22.34
C ASP A 4 43.65 -48.62 -23.11
N PRO A 5 42.31 -48.53 -23.02
CA PRO A 5 41.55 -47.44 -23.63
C PRO A 5 41.52 -46.12 -22.81
N ALA A 6 42.10 -46.10 -21.60
CA ALA A 6 41.86 -45.02 -20.63
C ALA A 6 42.68 -43.73 -20.79
N THR A 7 43.53 -43.59 -21.82
CA THR A 7 44.42 -42.42 -21.99
C THR A 7 44.15 -41.55 -23.21
N SER A 8 43.04 -41.74 -23.92
CA SER A 8 42.62 -40.78 -24.96
C SER A 8 41.90 -39.59 -24.32
N GLY A 9 42.69 -38.57 -23.95
CA GLY A 9 42.22 -37.30 -23.40
C GLY A 9 41.48 -36.44 -24.43
N ASN A 10 40.32 -36.91 -24.89
CA ASN A 10 39.37 -36.14 -25.69
C ASN A 10 37.97 -36.31 -25.10
N VAL A 11 37.75 -35.69 -23.93
CA VAL A 11 36.41 -35.43 -23.41
C VAL A 11 35.96 -34.10 -23.99
N PRO A 12 34.88 -34.02 -24.80
CA PRO A 12 34.24 -32.75 -25.07
C PRO A 12 33.68 -32.23 -23.75
N SER A 13 34.36 -31.27 -23.13
CA SER A 13 33.80 -30.46 -22.05
C SER A 13 32.74 -29.54 -22.64
N VAL A 14 31.53 -30.07 -22.82
CA VAL A 14 30.33 -29.23 -22.77
C VAL A 14 29.88 -29.24 -21.31
N ILE A 15 30.53 -28.38 -20.53
CA ILE A 15 29.96 -27.88 -19.29
C ILE A 15 28.76 -27.05 -19.75
N ALA A 16 27.56 -27.62 -19.67
CA ALA A 16 26.34 -26.84 -19.71
C ALA A 16 26.19 -26.14 -18.35
N PRO A 17 26.24 -24.80 -18.27
CA PRO A 17 25.73 -24.13 -17.09
C PRO A 17 24.21 -24.13 -17.18
N SER A 18 23.61 -24.90 -16.27
CA SER A 18 22.47 -24.54 -15.41
C SER A 18 21.32 -23.70 -15.99
N ASP A 19 20.13 -24.23 -15.70
CA ASP A 19 18.86 -23.53 -15.48
C ASP A 19 17.93 -23.39 -16.69
N GLN A 20 17.50 -24.54 -17.22
CA GLN A 20 16.21 -24.62 -17.89
C GLN A 20 15.10 -24.61 -16.84
N SER A 21 14.86 -23.45 -16.23
CA SER A 21 13.57 -23.21 -15.59
C SER A 21 12.51 -23.32 -16.69
N LEU A 22 11.62 -24.31 -16.56
CA LEU A 22 10.34 -24.30 -17.28
C LEU A 22 9.79 -22.88 -17.22
N PRO A 23 9.19 -22.32 -18.30
CA PRO A 23 8.64 -20.98 -18.30
C PRO A 23 7.61 -20.88 -17.18
N THR A 24 8.08 -20.42 -16.03
CA THR A 24 7.33 -20.43 -14.79
C THR A 24 6.41 -19.24 -14.88
N ASN A 25 5.11 -19.50 -14.89
CA ASN A 25 4.13 -18.44 -15.10
C ASN A 25 4.00 -17.58 -13.84
N TYR A 26 4.79 -16.51 -13.78
CA TYR A 26 4.82 -15.56 -12.68
C TYR A 26 3.61 -14.61 -12.64
N HIS A 27 2.60 -14.75 -13.52
CA HIS A 27 1.32 -14.04 -13.34
C HIS A 27 0.56 -14.51 -12.09
N ASN A 28 0.78 -15.75 -11.64
CA ASN A 28 0.20 -16.26 -10.40
C ASN A 28 1.01 -15.77 -9.18
N GLU A 29 0.34 -15.11 -8.23
CA GLU A 29 0.96 -14.61 -7.00
C GLU A 29 1.58 -15.72 -6.14
N ALA A 30 0.94 -16.88 -6.04
CA ALA A 30 1.47 -18.00 -5.26
C ALA A 30 2.79 -18.52 -5.83
N VAL A 31 2.93 -18.49 -7.17
CA VAL A 31 4.18 -18.88 -7.87
C VAL A 31 5.27 -17.83 -7.62
N ARG A 32 4.90 -16.53 -7.65
CA ARG A 32 5.84 -15.46 -7.28
C ARG A 32 6.29 -15.60 -5.84
N LEU A 33 5.38 -15.88 -4.90
CA LEU A 33 5.71 -16.08 -3.49
C LEU A 33 6.67 -17.26 -3.29
N ALA A 34 6.42 -18.39 -3.95
CA ALA A 34 7.30 -19.56 -3.89
C ALA A 34 8.74 -19.27 -4.40
N SER A 35 8.91 -18.29 -5.29
CA SER A 35 10.24 -17.88 -5.76
C SER A 35 11.11 -17.25 -4.66
N PHE A 36 10.52 -16.82 -3.55
CA PHE A 36 11.23 -16.22 -2.41
C PHE A 36 11.61 -17.25 -1.33
N SER A 37 11.74 -18.54 -1.68
CA SER A 37 12.31 -19.52 -0.73
C SER A 37 13.66 -19.02 -0.20
N ASP A 38 13.83 -19.10 1.13
CA ASP A 38 15.04 -18.70 1.86
C ASP A 38 15.42 -17.21 1.74
N TRP A 39 14.45 -16.32 1.55
CA TRP A 39 14.66 -14.88 1.43
C TRP A 39 15.14 -14.25 2.77
N PRO A 40 16.39 -13.74 2.85
CA PRO A 40 16.97 -13.26 4.10
C PRO A 40 16.92 -11.73 4.27
N TYR A 41 16.17 -11.02 3.43
CA TYR A 41 16.15 -9.55 3.39
C TYR A 41 14.95 -8.94 4.13
N VAL A 42 15.06 -7.65 4.42
CA VAL A 42 14.16 -6.89 5.29
C VAL A 42 12.73 -6.76 4.76
N VAL A 43 12.55 -6.72 3.44
CA VAL A 43 11.22 -6.64 2.83
C VAL A 43 10.62 -8.04 2.73
N THR A 44 9.39 -8.19 3.23
CA THR A 44 8.70 -9.49 3.29
C THR A 44 8.41 -10.06 1.89
N PRO A 45 8.63 -11.38 1.67
CA PRO A 45 8.23 -12.05 0.43
C PRO A 45 6.79 -11.81 0.00
N GLU A 46 5.87 -11.77 0.97
CA GLU A 46 4.43 -11.58 0.73
C GLU A 46 4.14 -10.20 0.13
N SER A 47 4.81 -9.14 0.61
CA SER A 47 4.60 -7.79 0.06
C SER A 47 5.19 -7.67 -1.35
N LEU A 48 6.34 -8.30 -1.62
CA LEU A 48 6.98 -8.34 -2.94
C LEU A 48 6.11 -9.10 -3.96
N ALA A 49 5.67 -10.31 -3.62
CA ALA A 49 4.82 -11.13 -4.48
C ALA A 49 3.50 -10.43 -4.82
N ARG A 50 2.88 -9.79 -3.82
CA ARG A 50 1.63 -9.02 -3.95
C ARG A 50 1.80 -7.72 -4.74
N ALA A 51 3.02 -7.18 -4.81
CA ALA A 51 3.39 -6.06 -5.68
C ALA A 51 3.75 -6.50 -7.11
N GLY A 52 3.68 -7.80 -7.41
CA GLY A 52 3.92 -8.35 -8.75
C GLY A 52 5.36 -8.82 -8.98
N PHE A 53 6.20 -8.83 -7.95
CA PHE A 53 7.61 -9.22 -8.05
C PHE A 53 7.85 -10.70 -7.76
N TYR A 54 8.86 -11.27 -8.39
CA TYR A 54 9.44 -12.57 -8.06
C TYR A 54 10.96 -12.44 -7.91
N SER A 55 11.58 -13.33 -7.14
CA SER A 55 13.02 -13.32 -6.90
C SER A 55 13.80 -13.83 -8.11
N LEU A 56 14.92 -13.18 -8.42
CA LEU A 56 15.90 -13.69 -9.39
C LEU A 56 16.95 -14.62 -8.77
N LYS A 57 16.80 -14.98 -7.48
CA LYS A 57 17.75 -15.82 -6.72
C LYS A 57 19.19 -15.30 -6.71
N ASN A 58 19.39 -14.02 -7.00
CA ASN A 58 20.68 -13.35 -7.01
C ASN A 58 20.59 -12.08 -6.16
N GLY A 59 21.11 -12.15 -4.94
CA GLY A 59 20.99 -11.07 -3.97
C GLY A 59 19.52 -10.75 -3.66
N ASP A 60 19.22 -9.47 -3.52
CA ASP A 60 17.88 -8.95 -3.29
C ASP A 60 17.18 -8.53 -4.59
N ASN A 61 17.66 -9.01 -5.74
CA ASN A 61 17.11 -8.64 -7.03
C ASN A 61 15.73 -9.28 -7.23
N THR A 62 14.78 -8.42 -7.61
CA THR A 62 13.39 -8.80 -7.85
C THR A 62 12.94 -8.31 -9.22
N LYS A 63 12.12 -9.10 -9.92
CA LYS A 63 11.63 -8.77 -11.25
C LYS A 63 10.11 -8.82 -11.30
N CYS A 64 9.50 -7.84 -11.95
CA CYS A 64 8.06 -7.79 -12.13
C CYS A 64 7.61 -8.72 -13.26
N ALA A 65 6.57 -9.52 -13.01
CA ALA A 65 6.02 -10.45 -14.00
C ALA A 65 5.27 -9.77 -15.17
N TYR A 66 4.94 -8.48 -15.06
CA TYR A 66 4.08 -7.77 -16.00
C TYR A 66 4.83 -6.75 -16.86
N CYS A 67 5.75 -5.98 -16.27
CA CYS A 67 6.57 -5.01 -17.00
C CYS A 67 8.02 -5.45 -17.20
N ASN A 68 8.43 -6.59 -16.64
CA ASN A 68 9.82 -7.07 -16.63
C ASN A 68 10.83 -6.14 -15.95
N GLY A 69 10.38 -5.07 -15.28
CA GLY A 69 11.21 -4.15 -14.51
C GLY A 69 11.88 -4.86 -13.33
N VAL A 70 13.13 -4.46 -13.03
CA VAL A 70 13.95 -5.05 -11.97
C VAL A 70 14.22 -4.00 -10.88
N VAL A 71 14.00 -4.38 -9.62
CA VAL A 71 14.31 -3.59 -8.42
C VAL A 71 15.28 -4.38 -7.55
N ARG A 72 16.21 -3.67 -6.91
CA ARG A 72 17.31 -4.19 -6.08
C ARG A 72 17.67 -3.17 -5.01
N ALA A 73 18.54 -3.55 -4.07
CA ALA A 73 18.96 -2.73 -2.94
C ALA A 73 17.77 -2.29 -2.07
N TRP A 74 16.93 -3.24 -1.68
CA TRP A 74 15.76 -3.03 -0.83
C TRP A 74 16.16 -2.59 0.57
N GLU A 75 15.55 -1.49 1.02
CA GLU A 75 15.76 -0.91 2.34
C GLU A 75 14.61 -1.28 3.31
N PRO A 76 14.82 -1.21 4.65
CA PRO A 76 13.81 -1.62 5.63
C PRO A 76 12.49 -0.84 5.56
N ASN A 77 12.51 0.37 5.03
CA ASN A 77 11.33 1.24 4.93
C ASN A 77 10.69 1.22 3.54
N ASP A 78 11.21 0.41 2.62
CA ASP A 78 10.68 0.34 1.26
C ASP A 78 9.33 -0.37 1.24
N VAL A 79 8.38 0.26 0.54
CA VAL A 79 7.07 -0.32 0.28
C VAL A 79 7.06 -0.77 -1.18
N PRO A 80 6.98 -2.08 -1.48
CA PRO A 80 7.08 -2.60 -2.85
C PRO A 80 6.11 -1.97 -3.84
N ASP A 81 4.89 -1.65 -3.42
CA ASP A 81 3.91 -0.95 -4.25
C ASP A 81 4.34 0.46 -4.65
N LEU A 82 4.89 1.21 -3.70
CA LEU A 82 5.36 2.58 -3.92
C LEU A 82 6.61 2.57 -4.79
N GLU A 83 7.56 1.68 -4.52
CA GLU A 83 8.77 1.54 -5.34
C GLU A 83 8.45 1.07 -6.76
N HIS A 84 7.51 0.14 -6.93
CA HIS A 84 7.05 -0.29 -8.25
C HIS A 84 6.41 0.86 -9.03
N LYS A 85 5.52 1.65 -8.39
CA LYS A 85 4.90 2.82 -9.01
C LYS A 85 5.93 3.90 -9.37
N LYS A 86 6.89 4.15 -8.49
CA LYS A 86 7.95 5.16 -8.65
C LYS A 86 8.89 4.82 -9.80
N HIS A 87 9.34 3.57 -9.90
CA HIS A 87 10.32 3.15 -10.91
C HIS A 87 9.69 2.73 -12.24
N PHE A 88 8.47 2.18 -12.23
CA PHE A 88 7.79 1.68 -13.43
C PHE A 88 6.32 2.16 -13.49
N PRO A 89 6.06 3.47 -13.56
CA PRO A 89 4.70 4.02 -13.51
C PRO A 89 3.79 3.56 -14.66
N LEU A 90 4.38 3.15 -15.79
CA LEU A 90 3.66 2.65 -16.97
C LEU A 90 3.43 1.13 -16.96
N CYS A 91 3.83 0.44 -15.89
CA CYS A 91 3.58 -0.99 -15.75
C CYS A 91 2.07 -1.27 -15.76
N PRO A 92 1.55 -2.22 -16.57
CA PRO A 92 0.12 -2.54 -16.58
C PRO A 92 -0.41 -2.97 -15.22
N PHE A 93 0.41 -3.66 -14.42
CA PHE A 93 0.06 -4.06 -13.05
C PHE A 93 0.01 -2.86 -12.10
N VAL A 94 0.91 -1.88 -12.27
CA VAL A 94 0.87 -0.64 -11.49
C VAL A 94 -0.42 0.12 -11.79
N ILE A 95 -0.72 0.33 -13.08
CA ILE A 95 -1.88 1.12 -13.52
C ILE A 95 -3.19 0.50 -13.03
N HIS A 96 -3.37 -0.81 -13.20
CA HIS A 96 -4.67 -1.44 -12.99
C HIS A 96 -4.83 -2.12 -11.62
N THR A 97 -3.75 -2.38 -10.89
CA THR A 97 -3.80 -3.10 -9.61
C THR A 97 -3.25 -2.26 -8.46
N ILE A 98 -2.04 -1.72 -8.58
CA ILE A 98 -1.39 -1.00 -7.48
C ILE A 98 -2.02 0.38 -7.26
N ASN A 99 -2.24 1.18 -8.32
CA ASN A 99 -2.84 2.51 -8.18
C ASN A 99 -4.21 2.46 -7.49
N PRO A 100 -5.18 1.61 -7.91
CA PRO A 100 -6.46 1.50 -7.20
C PRO A 100 -6.33 0.98 -5.75
N ARG A 101 -5.30 0.20 -5.43
CA ARG A 101 -5.03 -0.25 -4.06
C ARG A 101 -4.53 0.90 -3.18
N LEU A 102 -3.63 1.72 -3.71
CA LEU A 102 -3.09 2.89 -3.01
C LEU A 102 -4.19 3.94 -2.79
N GLU A 103 -4.97 4.28 -3.82
CA GLU A 103 -6.07 5.25 -3.73
C GLU A 103 -7.14 4.86 -2.69
N ARG A 104 -7.44 3.56 -2.57
CA ARG A 104 -8.35 3.05 -1.54
C ARG A 104 -7.80 3.23 -0.13
N ASN A 105 -6.49 3.17 0.02
CA ASN A 105 -5.82 3.36 1.30
C ASN A 105 -5.83 4.85 1.70
N GLU A 106 -5.68 5.77 0.74
CA GLU A 106 -5.77 7.22 0.93
C GLU A 106 -7.20 7.68 1.32
N CYS A 107 -8.24 6.96 0.89
CA CYS A 107 -9.65 7.23 1.27
C CYS A 107 -9.94 6.96 2.75
N SER A 108 -9.11 6.17 3.43
CA SER A 108 -9.20 6.00 4.89
C SER A 108 -8.58 7.16 5.67
N GLY A 109 -7.82 8.05 5.00
CA GLY A 109 -7.08 9.15 5.62
C GLY A 109 -7.54 10.57 5.23
N ILE A 110 -8.24 10.76 4.11
CA ILE A 110 -8.71 12.10 3.68
C ILE A 110 -10.16 12.00 3.17
N ARG A 111 -11.13 12.37 4.00
CA ARG A 111 -12.44 12.81 3.51
C ARG A 111 -12.29 14.24 2.99
N ALA A 112 -12.33 14.44 1.67
CA ALA A 112 -12.97 15.62 1.09
C ALA A 112 -13.32 15.41 -0.39
N SER A 113 -14.63 15.57 -0.66
CA SER A 113 -15.22 16.02 -1.93
C SER A 113 -15.06 15.13 -3.18
N GLN A 114 -15.87 14.08 -3.27
CA GLN A 114 -16.76 13.90 -4.42
C GLN A 114 -18.02 13.15 -3.96
N GLY A 115 -19.18 13.73 -4.27
CA GLY A 115 -20.48 13.30 -3.79
C GLY A 115 -20.76 11.84 -4.11
N THR A 116 -20.75 10.99 -3.09
CA THR A 116 -21.33 9.66 -3.16
C THR A 116 -22.22 9.49 -1.95
N ALA A 117 -23.48 9.16 -2.23
CA ALA A 117 -24.55 8.99 -1.28
C ALA A 117 -24.12 8.10 -0.11
N PHE A 118 -24.26 8.61 1.11
CA PHE A 118 -24.19 7.81 2.32
C PHE A 118 -25.25 6.71 2.21
N LYS A 119 -24.83 5.44 2.11
CA LYS A 119 -25.75 4.29 1.92
C LYS A 119 -26.78 4.11 3.06
N ASN A 120 -26.67 4.90 4.13
CA ASN A 120 -27.49 4.79 5.33
C ASN A 120 -28.09 6.15 5.76
N MET A 121 -28.16 7.15 4.88
CA MET A 121 -28.84 8.42 5.17
C MET A 121 -29.89 8.69 4.10
N THR A 122 -31.14 8.34 4.42
CA THR A 122 -32.29 8.76 3.63
C THR A 122 -32.47 10.26 3.86
N ILE A 123 -31.99 11.10 2.93
CA ILE A 123 -32.34 12.52 2.90
C ILE A 123 -33.77 12.60 2.39
N ILE A 124 -34.73 12.59 3.33
CA ILE A 124 -36.11 12.94 3.02
C ILE A 124 -36.10 14.47 2.84
N ASN A 125 -36.03 14.93 1.60
CA ASN A 125 -36.29 16.33 1.29
C ASN A 125 -37.74 16.65 1.67
N ASN A 126 -37.91 17.65 2.54
CA ASN A 126 -39.15 18.13 3.14
C ASN A 126 -40.43 17.83 2.34
N ALA A 127 -41.24 16.91 2.87
CA ALA A 127 -42.70 16.97 2.82
C ALA A 127 -43.30 15.96 3.82
N VAL A 128 -43.07 16.12 5.12
CA VAL A 128 -44.01 15.64 6.14
C VAL A 128 -43.96 16.59 7.34
N ASP A 129 -45.08 17.26 7.57
CA ASP A 129 -45.38 18.12 8.70
C ASP A 129 -45.73 17.26 9.93
N ASP A 130 -44.87 16.30 10.26
CA ASP A 130 -45.14 15.37 11.37
C ASP A 130 -44.12 15.58 12.50
N ASN A 131 -44.68 15.99 13.63
CA ASN A 131 -44.05 16.31 14.89
C ASN A 131 -43.20 15.12 15.41
N LEU A 132 -41.88 15.21 15.26
CA LEU A 132 -40.88 14.19 15.65
C LEU A 132 -40.59 14.15 17.16
N ASP A 133 -41.28 14.96 17.97
CA ASP A 133 -41.01 15.10 19.41
C ASP A 133 -41.34 13.79 20.17
N GLU A 134 -42.29 12.99 19.66
CA GLU A 134 -42.70 11.71 20.25
C GLU A 134 -41.61 10.61 20.17
N LEU A 135 -40.66 10.72 19.22
CA LEU A 135 -39.52 9.80 19.12
C LEU A 135 -38.33 10.22 19.99
N GLY A 136 -38.47 11.26 20.81
CA GLY A 136 -37.39 11.78 21.65
C GLY A 136 -36.23 12.38 20.86
N VAL A 137 -36.42 12.66 19.57
CA VAL A 137 -35.40 13.24 18.69
C VAL A 137 -35.26 14.72 19.03
N GLN A 138 -34.30 15.05 19.89
CA GLN A 138 -34.03 16.43 20.22
C GLN A 138 -33.47 17.16 18.98
N LYS A 139 -34.18 18.20 18.55
CA LYS A 139 -33.69 19.12 17.52
C LYS A 139 -32.43 19.81 18.05
N HIS A 140 -31.26 19.41 17.54
CA HIS A 140 -30.01 20.08 17.88
C HIS A 140 -29.90 21.37 17.05
N ASN A 141 -29.69 22.51 17.71
CA ASN A 141 -29.56 23.82 17.07
C ASN A 141 -28.14 24.08 16.51
N GLY A 142 -27.45 23.01 16.11
CA GLY A 142 -26.05 23.05 15.69
C GLY A 142 -25.04 23.09 16.86
N PRO A 143 -23.73 23.20 16.55
CA PRO A 143 -22.67 23.21 17.55
C PRO A 143 -22.70 24.50 18.37
N LYS A 144 -22.54 24.37 19.69
CA LYS A 144 -22.53 25.50 20.64
C LYS A 144 -21.43 26.53 20.34
N ARG A 145 -20.32 26.09 19.76
CA ARG A 145 -19.24 26.97 19.28
C ARG A 145 -18.99 26.73 17.78
N PRO A 146 -19.73 27.42 16.89
CA PRO A 146 -19.59 27.24 15.45
C PRO A 146 -18.21 27.66 14.94
N ASP A 147 -17.57 28.65 15.59
CA ASP A 147 -16.24 29.15 15.23
C ASP A 147 -15.14 28.10 15.38
N TYR A 148 -15.38 27.04 16.15
CA TYR A 148 -14.49 25.89 16.37
C TYR A 148 -15.05 24.60 15.73
N GLY A 149 -15.98 24.73 14.78
CA GLY A 149 -16.65 23.60 14.15
C GLY A 149 -15.71 22.73 13.30
N THR A 150 -14.65 23.32 12.74
CA THR A 150 -13.67 22.60 11.90
C THR A 150 -12.41 22.24 12.68
N VAL A 151 -11.70 21.19 12.27
CA VAL A 151 -10.40 20.83 12.89
C VAL A 151 -9.41 21.98 12.78
N GLU A 152 -9.36 22.65 11.63
CA GLU A 152 -8.46 23.78 11.38
C GLU A 152 -8.76 24.97 12.31
N SER A 153 -10.04 25.33 12.48
CA SER A 153 -10.40 26.41 13.41
C SER A 153 -10.02 26.09 14.85
N ARG A 154 -10.15 24.83 15.27
CA ARG A 154 -9.65 24.37 16.58
C ARG A 154 -8.13 24.43 16.66
N LEU A 155 -7.41 24.03 15.63
CA LEU A 155 -5.94 24.07 15.64
C LEU A 155 -5.41 25.51 15.82
N ARG A 156 -6.06 26.49 15.18
CA ARG A 156 -5.70 27.93 15.30
C ARG A 156 -5.85 28.48 16.72
N SER A 157 -6.59 27.80 17.59
CA SER A 157 -6.77 28.24 18.99
C SER A 157 -5.53 27.95 19.86
N PHE A 158 -4.66 27.02 19.45
CA PHE A 158 -3.49 26.58 20.22
C PHE A 158 -2.24 27.47 20.02
N THR A 159 -2.39 28.72 19.63
CA THR A 159 -1.26 29.64 19.35
C THR A 159 -0.40 29.91 20.59
N ALA A 160 -1.00 29.86 21.79
CA ALA A 160 -0.31 30.02 23.07
C ALA A 160 -0.05 28.67 23.80
N TRP A 161 -0.16 27.54 23.10
CA TRP A 161 0.06 26.22 23.69
C TRP A 161 1.53 25.98 24.02
N SER A 162 1.80 25.44 25.22
CA SER A 162 3.17 25.15 25.63
C SER A 162 3.75 23.98 24.82
N PRO A 163 4.95 24.14 24.23
CA PRO A 163 5.60 23.07 23.47
C PRO A 163 6.11 21.93 24.36
N HIS A 164 6.06 22.09 25.69
CA HIS A 164 6.54 21.10 26.66
C HIS A 164 5.46 20.10 27.10
N LEU A 165 4.23 20.25 26.62
CA LEU A 165 3.14 19.31 26.88
C LEU A 165 3.22 18.11 25.94
N ILE A 166 2.96 16.92 26.48
CA ILE A 166 2.98 15.65 25.74
C ILE A 166 1.90 15.63 24.63
N GLN A 167 0.79 16.33 24.85
CA GLN A 167 -0.31 16.39 23.89
C GLN A 167 -0.02 17.44 22.81
N THR A 168 -0.17 17.04 21.55
CA THR A 168 0.02 17.96 20.43
C THR A 168 -1.28 18.69 20.10
N PRO A 169 -1.22 19.98 19.72
CA PRO A 169 -2.37 20.73 19.25
C PRO A 169 -3.17 20.03 18.15
N ASN A 170 -2.48 19.35 17.23
CA ASN A 170 -3.11 18.61 16.14
C ASN A 170 -3.97 17.45 16.65
N LEU A 171 -3.45 16.66 17.59
CA LEU A 171 -4.18 15.55 18.20
C LEU A 171 -5.41 16.05 18.97
N LEU A 172 -5.24 17.12 19.74
CA LEU A 172 -6.34 17.74 20.50
C LEU A 172 -7.42 18.31 19.57
N ALA A 173 -7.04 19.03 18.51
CA ALA A 173 -7.97 19.58 17.53
C ALA A 173 -8.73 18.46 16.77
N GLN A 174 -8.05 17.37 16.41
CA GLN A 174 -8.68 16.21 15.79
C GLN A 174 -9.69 15.53 16.72
N ALA A 175 -9.40 15.50 18.03
CA ALA A 175 -10.28 14.97 19.07
C ALA A 175 -11.42 15.93 19.47
N GLY A 176 -11.52 17.11 18.85
CA GLY A 176 -12.61 18.06 19.10
C GLY A 176 -12.31 19.13 20.15
N PHE A 177 -11.08 19.18 20.69
CA PHE A 177 -10.67 20.18 21.68
C PHE A 177 -10.13 21.46 21.02
N TYR A 178 -10.31 22.57 21.71
CA TYR A 178 -9.79 23.90 21.35
C TYR A 178 -9.27 24.58 22.63
N TYR A 179 -8.48 25.63 22.48
CA TYR A 179 -7.76 26.33 23.54
C TYR A 179 -8.24 27.79 23.62
N GLU A 180 -8.65 28.23 24.81
CA GLU A 180 -9.08 29.61 25.10
C GLU A 180 -8.20 30.22 26.18
#